data_AF-A0A6B8MJT0-F1
#
_entry.id   AF-A0A6B8MJT0-F1
#
_cell.length_a   1.000
_cell.length_b   1.000
_cell.length_c   1.000
_cell.angle_alpha   90.00
_cell.angle_beta   90.00
_cell.angle_gamma   90.00
#
_symmetry.space_group_name_H-M   'P 1'
#
loop_
_entity.id
_entity.type
_entity.pdbx_description
1 polymer ?
#
loop_
_entity_poly.entity_id
_entity_poly.type
_entity_poly.pdbx_seq_one_letter_code
_entity_poly.pdbx_strand_id
1 'polypeptide(L)'
;MKIDHEYLKGLLEAFECSDKPETDIRHLHDLGFSYQTTEFLFHMRLLDDRNLIARTDGRSGFGFSESADDGGSWSVLPLRLTANGHDFLEAIRNKEVWATLKTSFKDASIGTLVTVSKELFNRILAKQLDKYI
;
A
#
# COMPACT_ATOMS: atom_id res chain seq x y z
N MET A 1 -0.25 16.41 1.63
CA MET A 1 0.98 15.73 2.09
C MET A 1 1.66 15.12 0.87
N LYS A 2 2.98 14.85 0.93
CA LYS A 2 3.68 14.10 -0.13
C LYS A 2 3.66 12.62 0.21
N ILE A 3 3.81 11.75 -0.79
CA ILE A 3 3.98 10.32 -0.59
C ILE A 3 5.32 10.10 0.12
N ASP A 4 5.28 9.46 1.28
CA ASP A 4 6.48 8.89 1.89
C ASP A 4 6.59 7.43 1.41
N HIS A 5 7.63 7.14 0.64
CA HIS A 5 7.84 5.81 0.09
C HIS A 5 8.08 4.78 1.17
N GLU A 6 8.92 5.07 2.16
CA GLU A 6 9.25 4.11 3.22
C GLU A 6 8.00 3.85 4.09
N TYR A 7 7.21 4.89 4.38
CA TYR A 7 5.93 4.74 5.08
C TYR A 7 4.94 3.89 4.27
N LEU A 8 4.76 4.20 2.98
CA LEU A 8 3.85 3.48 2.09
C LEU A 8 4.20 1.99 2.00
N LYS A 9 5.49 1.68 1.81
CA LYS A 9 5.97 0.30 1.74
C LYS A 9 5.82 -0.40 3.08
N GLY A 10 6.22 0.24 4.17
CA GLY A 10 6.07 -0.32 5.51
C GLY A 10 4.61 -0.60 5.86
N LEU A 11 3.68 0.27 5.45
CA LEU A 11 2.25 0.07 5.65
C LEU A 11 1.77 -1.16 4.87
N LEU A 12 2.13 -1.31 3.59
CA LEU A 12 1.81 -2.51 2.81
C LEU A 12 2.38 -3.79 3.43
N GLU A 13 3.61 -3.74 3.96
CA GLU A 13 4.23 -4.85 4.68
C GLU A 13 3.47 -5.17 5.98
N ALA A 14 3.01 -4.17 6.72
CA ALA A 14 2.18 -4.35 7.91
C ALA A 14 0.81 -4.97 7.61
N PHE A 15 0.24 -4.70 6.43
CA PHE A 15 -0.95 -5.41 5.96
C PHE A 15 -0.70 -6.90 5.69
N GLU A 16 0.50 -7.26 5.19
CA GLU A 16 0.87 -8.65 4.92
C GLU A 16 1.35 -9.41 6.18
N CYS A 17 1.80 -8.70 7.22
CA CYS A 17 2.38 -9.27 8.44
C CYS A 17 1.37 -9.96 9.39
N SER A 18 0.09 -10.06 8.98
CA SER A 18 -0.94 -10.72 9.79
C SER A 18 -0.92 -12.24 9.62
N ASP A 19 -1.00 -12.98 10.73
CA ASP A 19 -1.22 -14.44 10.70
C ASP A 19 -2.63 -14.83 10.19
N LYS A 20 -3.48 -13.84 9.93
CA LYS A 20 -4.83 -13.98 9.40
C LYS A 20 -4.87 -13.43 7.96
N PRO A 21 -5.88 -13.83 7.16
CA PRO A 21 -6.07 -13.28 5.82
C PRO A 21 -6.46 -11.79 5.79
N GLU A 22 -6.65 -11.18 6.97
CA GLU A 22 -6.96 -9.76 7.16
C GLU A 22 -6.18 -9.15 8.33
N THR A 23 -6.15 -7.83 8.36
CA THR A 23 -5.70 -6.98 9.45
C THR A 23 -6.82 -5.99 9.84
N ASP A 24 -6.57 -5.13 10.81
CA ASP A 24 -7.40 -3.97 11.10
C ASP A 24 -6.52 -2.80 11.60
N ILE A 25 -7.14 -1.64 11.77
CA ILE A 25 -6.44 -0.41 12.20
C ILE A 25 -5.79 -0.52 13.59
N ARG A 26 -6.25 -1.40 14.47
CA ARG A 26 -5.65 -1.60 15.80
C ARG A 26 -4.37 -2.41 15.66
N HIS A 27 -4.41 -3.48 14.87
CA HIS A 27 -3.21 -4.26 14.57
C HIS A 27 -2.14 -3.40 13.85
N LEU A 28 -2.55 -2.60 12.87
CA LEU A 28 -1.63 -1.67 12.20
C LEU A 28 -1.04 -0.64 13.17
N HIS A 29 -1.84 -0.13 14.11
CA HIS A 29 -1.35 0.74 15.17
C HIS A 29 -0.31 0.06 16.07
N ASP A 30 -0.53 -1.20 16.46
CA ASP A 30 0.42 -1.98 17.26
C ASP A 30 1.75 -2.23 16.52
N LEU A 31 1.73 -2.24 15.18
CA LEU A 31 2.91 -2.29 14.32
C LEU A 31 3.58 -0.92 14.07
N GLY A 32 3.08 0.14 14.71
CA GLY A 32 3.64 1.50 14.61
C GLY A 32 2.92 2.44 13.63
N PHE A 33 1.84 1.99 12.98
CA PHE A 33 1.07 2.80 12.03
C PHE A 33 -0.18 3.38 12.70
N SER A 34 0.00 4.51 13.38
CA SER A 34 -1.07 5.13 14.17
C SER A 34 -2.18 5.74 13.29
N TYR A 35 -3.40 5.21 13.41
CA TYR A 35 -4.59 5.68 12.71
C TYR A 35 -5.08 7.07 13.15
N GLN A 36 -4.53 7.61 14.23
CA GLN A 36 -4.78 8.98 14.71
C GLN A 36 -3.99 10.04 13.92
N THR A 37 -3.06 9.62 13.07
CA THR A 37 -2.22 10.54 12.29
C THR A 37 -2.83 10.85 10.93
N THR A 38 -2.63 12.10 10.46
CA THR A 38 -3.01 12.50 9.09
C THR A 38 -2.17 11.79 8.03
N GLU A 39 -0.94 11.37 8.38
CA GLU A 39 -0.08 10.58 7.52
C GLU A 39 -0.65 9.20 7.22
N PHE A 40 -1.16 8.50 8.24
CA PHE A 40 -1.84 7.23 8.06
C PHE A 40 -3.07 7.37 7.17
N LEU A 41 -3.95 8.32 7.49
CA LEU A 41 -5.15 8.58 6.70
C LEU A 41 -4.81 8.93 5.24
N PHE A 42 -3.78 9.75 5.01
CA PHE A 42 -3.32 10.10 3.68
C PHE A 42 -2.87 8.88 2.88
N HIS A 43 -2.03 8.00 3.44
CA HIS A 43 -1.57 6.81 2.73
C HIS A 43 -2.68 5.77 2.55
N MET A 44 -3.57 5.58 3.53
CA MET A 44 -4.74 4.71 3.41
C MET A 44 -5.65 5.12 2.25
N ARG A 45 -5.87 6.42 2.04
CA ARG A 45 -6.63 6.94 0.88
C ARG A 45 -5.95 6.59 -0.44
N LEU A 46 -4.63 6.77 -0.53
CA LEU A 46 -3.90 6.42 -1.75
C LEU A 46 -3.96 4.93 -2.07
N LEU A 47 -3.93 4.07 -1.05
CA LEU A 47 -4.07 2.62 -1.21
C LEU A 47 -5.48 2.25 -1.68
N ASP A 48 -6.52 2.85 -1.11
CA ASP A 48 -7.94 2.64 -1.48
C ASP A 48 -8.23 3.16 -2.91
N ASP A 49 -7.80 4.38 -3.24
CA ASP A 49 -7.95 5.00 -4.56
C ASP A 49 -7.34 4.15 -5.69
N ARG A 50 -6.31 3.37 -5.36
CA ARG A 50 -5.60 2.49 -6.30
C ARG A 50 -6.01 1.03 -6.18
N ASN A 51 -7.02 0.74 -5.37
CA ASN A 51 -7.53 -0.61 -5.11
C ASN A 51 -6.41 -1.58 -4.70
N LEU A 52 -5.46 -1.11 -3.88
CA LEU A 52 -4.38 -1.90 -3.30
C LEU A 52 -4.79 -2.56 -1.99
N ILE A 53 -5.76 -1.97 -1.30
CA ILE A 53 -6.42 -2.53 -0.12
C ILE A 53 -7.92 -2.60 -0.35
N ALA A 54 -8.60 -3.46 0.41
CA ALA A 54 -10.06 -3.53 0.41
C ALA A 54 -10.58 -4.05 1.76
N ARG A 55 -11.85 -3.78 2.04
CA ARG A 55 -12.59 -4.46 3.09
C ARG A 55 -12.88 -5.90 2.69
N THR A 56 -12.93 -6.80 3.68
CA THR A 56 -13.27 -8.20 3.42
C THR A 56 -14.76 -8.41 3.11
N ASP A 57 -15.62 -7.50 3.56
CA ASP A 57 -17.08 -7.56 3.35
C ASP A 57 -17.54 -7.08 1.95
N GLY A 58 -16.60 -6.70 1.09
CA GLY A 58 -16.87 -6.25 -0.29
C GLY A 58 -17.48 -4.85 -0.41
N ARG A 59 -17.65 -4.13 0.71
CA ARG A 59 -18.10 -2.73 0.68
C ARG A 59 -16.93 -1.80 0.36
N SER A 60 -17.25 -0.58 -0.05
CA SER A 60 -16.25 0.45 -0.36
C SER A 60 -15.62 1.09 0.89
N GLY A 61 -14.48 1.73 0.67
CA GLY A 61 -13.71 2.45 1.69
C GLY A 61 -12.94 1.52 2.63
N PHE A 62 -12.36 2.12 3.67
CA PHE A 62 -11.41 1.44 4.55
C PHE A 62 -11.69 1.72 6.05
N GLY A 63 -12.91 2.13 6.37
CA GLY A 63 -13.36 2.32 7.76
C GLY A 63 -13.23 3.74 8.31
N PHE A 64 -12.72 4.70 7.53
CA PHE A 64 -12.75 6.11 7.90
C PHE A 64 -14.01 6.81 7.36
N SER A 65 -14.70 7.57 8.21
CA SER A 65 -15.83 8.41 7.84
C SER A 65 -15.55 9.86 8.18
N GLU A 66 -15.63 10.76 7.20
CA GLU A 66 -15.56 12.20 7.45
C GLU A 66 -16.77 12.66 8.28
N SER A 67 -16.54 13.64 9.16
CA SER A 67 -17.55 14.28 9.97
C SER A 67 -17.31 15.79 9.94
N ALA A 68 -18.39 16.56 9.99
CA ALA A 68 -18.35 18.01 9.84
C ALA A 68 -17.62 18.72 11.00
N ASP A 69 -17.57 18.09 12.18
CA ASP A 69 -17.26 18.79 13.43
C ASP A 69 -15.96 18.33 14.11
N ASP A 70 -15.50 17.09 13.88
CA ASP A 70 -14.44 16.44 14.67
C ASP A 70 -13.31 15.77 13.86
N GLY A 71 -13.22 16.04 12.55
CA GLY A 71 -12.13 15.51 11.72
C GLY A 71 -12.26 14.02 11.39
N GLY A 72 -13.45 13.46 11.56
CA GLY A 72 -13.83 12.12 11.15
C GLY A 72 -13.62 11.04 12.20
N SER A 73 -14.17 9.85 11.94
CA SER A 73 -14.14 8.72 12.86
C SER A 73 -13.69 7.44 12.18
N TRP A 74 -13.06 6.55 12.95
CA TRP A 74 -12.60 5.25 12.49
C TRP A 74 -13.47 4.12 13.02
N SER A 75 -13.94 3.28 12.10
CA SER A 75 -14.50 1.97 12.39
C SER A 75 -13.41 0.91 12.32
N VAL A 76 -13.40 -0.01 13.28
CA VAL A 76 -12.50 -1.16 13.27
C VAL A 76 -13.12 -2.23 12.38
N LEU A 77 -12.57 -2.37 11.18
CA LEU A 77 -13.05 -3.29 10.16
C LEU A 77 -11.92 -4.20 9.69
N PRO A 78 -12.23 -5.45 9.29
CA PRO A 78 -11.28 -6.30 8.60
C PRO A 78 -10.89 -5.71 7.24
N LEU A 79 -9.59 -5.55 7.03
CA LEU A 79 -8.99 -5.04 5.80
C LEU A 79 -7.94 -6.02 5.28
N ARG A 80 -7.70 -6.05 3.98
CA ARG A 80 -6.67 -6.90 3.36
C ARG A 80 -6.03 -6.21 2.18
N LEU A 81 -4.86 -6.70 1.77
CA LEU A 81 -4.34 -6.41 0.44
C LEU A 81 -5.25 -7.04 -0.62
N THR A 82 -5.42 -6.33 -1.72
CA THR A 82 -5.98 -6.91 -2.94
C THR A 82 -4.88 -7.67 -3.69
N ALA A 83 -5.23 -8.40 -4.76
CA ALA A 83 -4.22 -8.98 -5.64
C ALA A 83 -3.29 -7.89 -6.21
N ASN A 84 -3.83 -6.73 -6.59
CA ASN A 84 -3.03 -5.58 -7.03
C ASN A 84 -2.11 -5.05 -5.92
N GLY A 85 -2.57 -5.08 -4.67
CA GLY A 85 -1.77 -4.73 -3.49
C GLY A 85 -0.57 -5.66 -3.32
N HIS A 86 -0.78 -6.97 -3.45
CA HIS A 86 0.29 -7.96 -3.41
C HIS A 86 1.26 -7.80 -4.59
N ASP A 87 0.77 -7.65 -5.82
CA ASP A 87 1.60 -7.42 -7.01
C ASP A 87 2.50 -6.18 -6.84
N PHE A 88 1.92 -5.08 -6.32
CA PHE A 88 2.67 -3.86 -6.07
C PHE A 88 3.73 -4.05 -4.98
N LEU A 89 3.36 -4.69 -3.87
CA LEU A 89 4.28 -4.98 -2.76
C LEU A 89 5.45 -5.86 -3.22
N GLU A 90 5.17 -6.91 -4.01
CA GLU A 90 6.20 -7.77 -4.59
C GLU A 90 7.17 -6.97 -5.47
N ALA A 91 6.63 -6.13 -6.37
CA ALA A 91 7.44 -5.31 -7.25
C ALA A 91 8.37 -4.36 -6.46
N ILE A 92 7.87 -3.68 -5.42
CA ILE A 92 8.68 -2.73 -4.62
C ILE A 92 9.58 -3.39 -3.57
N ARG A 93 9.44 -4.70 -3.35
CA ARG A 93 10.42 -5.50 -2.58
C ARG A 93 11.66 -5.83 -3.39
N ASN A 94 11.57 -5.85 -4.71
CA ASN A 94 12.75 -5.96 -5.56
C ASN A 94 13.68 -4.76 -5.34
N LYS A 95 14.95 -5.03 -5.01
CA LYS A 95 15.93 -3.99 -4.63
C LYS A 95 16.21 -2.99 -5.76
N GLU A 96 16.24 -3.44 -7.01
CA GLU A 96 16.49 -2.58 -8.17
C GLU A 96 15.29 -1.66 -8.41
N VAL A 97 14.08 -2.21 -8.41
CA VAL A 97 12.84 -1.43 -8.51
C VAL A 97 12.78 -0.39 -7.39
N TRP A 98 13.01 -0.80 -6.15
CA TRP A 98 12.98 0.08 -4.98
C TRP A 98 13.95 1.26 -5.09
N ALA A 99 15.20 0.98 -5.51
CA ALA A 99 16.20 2.01 -5.70
C ALA A 99 15.81 3.01 -6.80
N THR A 100 15.24 2.54 -7.91
CA THR A 100 14.77 3.40 -9.00
C THR A 100 13.60 4.27 -8.55
N LEU A 101 12.63 3.73 -7.82
CA LEU A 101 11.49 4.53 -7.34
C LEU A 101 11.94 5.66 -6.42
N LYS A 102 12.83 5.37 -5.47
CA LYS A 102 13.33 6.36 -4.50
C LYS A 102 14.20 7.46 -5.12
N THR A 103 14.83 7.20 -6.26
CA THR A 103 15.74 8.16 -6.91
C THR A 103 15.08 8.89 -8.07
N SER A 104 14.60 8.14 -9.07
CA SER A 104 14.07 8.68 -10.32
C SER A 104 12.58 9.05 -10.25
N PHE A 105 11.83 8.50 -9.29
CA PHE A 105 10.37 8.71 -9.17
C PHE A 105 9.96 9.25 -7.78
N LYS A 106 10.88 9.91 -7.07
CA LYS A 106 10.68 10.36 -5.69
C LYS A 106 9.47 11.31 -5.47
N ASP A 107 9.06 12.04 -6.50
CA ASP A 107 7.94 12.99 -6.47
C ASP A 107 6.76 12.52 -7.36
N ALA A 108 6.78 11.26 -7.80
CA ALA A 108 5.76 10.71 -8.68
C ALA A 108 4.44 10.48 -7.91
N SER A 109 3.32 10.52 -8.63
CA SER A 109 2.02 10.15 -8.06
C SER A 109 1.94 8.64 -7.78
N ILE A 110 1.05 8.23 -6.86
CA ILE A 110 0.81 6.79 -6.60
C ILE A 110 0.39 6.04 -7.87
N GLY A 111 -0.35 6.72 -8.76
CA GLY A 111 -0.62 6.34 -10.14
C GLY A 111 0.62 5.79 -10.84
N THR A 112 1.60 6.68 -11.00
CA THR A 112 2.86 6.43 -11.67
C THR A 112 3.71 5.39 -10.94
N LEU A 113 3.79 5.43 -9.61
CA LEU A 113 4.59 4.48 -8.82
C LEU A 113 4.15 3.02 -9.04
N VAL A 114 2.83 2.77 -9.01
CA VAL A 114 2.28 1.43 -9.27
C VAL A 114 2.55 0.98 -10.71
N THR A 115 2.40 1.87 -11.70
CA THR A 115 2.66 1.51 -13.10
C THR A 115 4.14 1.21 -13.33
N VAL A 116 5.03 2.10 -12.91
CA VAL A 116 6.48 2.00 -13.15
C VAL A 116 7.07 0.82 -12.39
N SER A 117 6.66 0.57 -11.15
CA SER A 117 7.14 -0.59 -10.39
C SER A 117 6.82 -1.91 -11.11
N LYS A 118 5.59 -2.06 -11.62
CA LYS A 118 5.18 -3.23 -12.40
C LYS A 118 5.98 -3.37 -13.70
N GLU A 119 6.18 -2.28 -14.44
CA GLU A 119 6.98 -2.30 -15.66
C GLU A 119 8.44 -2.70 -15.42
N LEU A 120 9.08 -2.10 -14.41
CA LEU A 120 10.46 -2.42 -14.03
C LEU A 120 10.58 -3.87 -13.58
N PHE A 121 9.66 -4.33 -12.73
CA PHE A 121 9.66 -5.71 -12.24
C PHE A 121 9.48 -6.71 -13.38
N ASN A 122 8.54 -6.47 -14.30
CA ASN A 122 8.34 -7.33 -15.47
C ASN A 122 9.59 -7.41 -16.38
N ARG A 123 10.33 -6.30 -16.54
CA ARG A 123 11.60 -6.32 -17.29
C ARG A 123 12.67 -7.17 -16.60
N ILE A 124 12.70 -7.16 -15.27
CA ILE A 124 13.61 -8.01 -14.50
C ILE A 124 13.21 -9.49 -14.65
N LEU A 125 11.92 -9.81 -14.52
CA LEU A 125 11.40 -11.17 -14.71
C LEU A 125 11.67 -11.68 -16.12
N ALA A 126 11.49 -10.86 -17.17
CA ALA A 126 11.79 -11.25 -18.54
C ALA A 126 13.25 -11.70 -18.71
N LYS A 127 14.22 -10.93 -18.17
CA LYS A 127 15.64 -11.32 -18.16
C LYS A 127 15.92 -12.61 -17.40
N GLN A 128 15.10 -12.96 -16.42
CA GLN A 128 15.21 -14.23 -15.70
C GLN A 128 14.61 -15.38 -16.51
N LEU A 129 13.50 -15.15 -17.21
CA LEU A 129 12.86 -16.12 -18.09
C LEU A 129 13.77 -16.51 -19.27
N ASP A 130 14.56 -15.57 -19.79
CA ASP A 130 15.59 -15.83 -20.81
C ASP A 130 16.64 -16.88 -20.39
N LYS A 131 16.74 -17.23 -19.09
CA LYS A 131 17.63 -18.29 -18.61
C LYS A 131 17.04 -19.69 -18.78
N TYR A 132 15.75 -19.80 -19.05
CA TYR A 132 15.00 -21.05 -19.17
C TYR A 132 14.58 -21.37 -20.61
N ILE A 133 14.93 -20.52 -21.56
CA ILE A 133 14.72 -20.68 -23.02
C ILE A 133 16.09 -20.84 -23.67
#